data_AF-T0JXL4-F1
#
_entry.id   AF-T0JXL4-F1
#
_cell.length_a   1.000
_cell.length_b   1.000
_cell.length_c   1.000
_cell.angle_alpha   90.00
_cell.angle_beta   90.00
_cell.angle_gamma   90.00
#
_symmetry.space_group_name_H-M   'P 1'
#
loop_
_entity.id
_entity.type
_entity.pdbx_description
1 polymer ?
#
loop_
_entity_poly.entity_id
_entity_poly.type
_entity_poly.pdbx_seq_one_letter_code
_entity_poly.pdbx_strand_id
1 'polypeptide(L)'
;MNASFKNFISIGLLAWLTALNLAVAVKLSYHTQDLFEESVSFLDKIYNPVAGYLYFLFFPPAAGKHETRSSVWYATGLLQRNEGDDVKQSVKIIKNDIADQKKVPVFNPWDPNWRGFIGSNLIVIYEEFRHLISEDVQMRDNTVGDSYRVGGENDDVLYPSYSNPALMRAVATGWTRWMLNDSNMTAAGELYARKVLDLFDRINTLSEFNSPTYAGFSLYALTMWIKYIPQSSLMGQNGARMIEAVWETIGNLNNANLRNIAGPWERTYGFDMNQYVAILNIYIWSLVGKSQAPGIDQTWSMAHADDFEYAPLISVLAPDHNALMPKSVIQKLVSFPGEYLY
;
A
#
# COMPACT_ATOMS: atom_id res chain seq x y z
N MET A 1 -25.14 -62.20 38.71
CA MET A 1 -23.71 -61.91 38.90
C MET A 1 -23.10 -61.62 37.53
N ASN A 2 -22.55 -60.41 37.38
CA ASN A 2 -21.56 -59.91 36.39
C ASN A 2 -21.87 -60.14 34.90
N ALA A 3 -22.38 -59.14 34.15
CA ALA A 3 -21.75 -57.89 33.68
C ALA A 3 -20.63 -58.12 32.64
N SER A 4 -20.92 -57.77 31.38
CA SER A 4 -19.97 -57.13 30.47
C SER A 4 -20.73 -56.47 29.31
N PHE A 5 -21.04 -55.19 29.52
CA PHE A 5 -21.37 -54.21 28.49
C PHE A 5 -20.20 -54.05 27.52
N LYS A 6 -20.43 -54.19 26.21
CA LYS A 6 -19.65 -53.47 25.18
C LYS A 6 -20.58 -52.94 24.08
N ASN A 7 -20.87 -51.66 24.26
CA ASN A 7 -21.41 -50.62 23.39
C ASN A 7 -21.36 -50.89 21.88
N PHE A 8 -22.54 -50.93 21.27
CA PHE A 8 -22.80 -50.42 19.92
C PHE A 8 -23.21 -48.96 20.05
N ILE A 9 -22.33 -48.00 19.74
CA ILE A 9 -22.73 -46.60 19.53
C ILE A 9 -21.92 -45.99 18.37
N SER A 10 -22.69 -45.51 17.40
CA SER A 10 -22.43 -44.49 16.36
C SER A 10 -21.23 -44.65 15.42
N ILE A 11 -21.55 -45.15 14.22
CA ILE A 11 -21.00 -44.65 12.96
C ILE A 11 -21.37 -43.16 12.87
N GLY A 12 -20.38 -42.27 12.74
CA GLY A 12 -20.61 -40.85 12.45
C GLY A 12 -20.06 -39.91 13.51
N LEU A 13 -18.73 -39.72 13.52
CA LEU A 13 -18.04 -38.55 14.09
C LEU A 13 -16.54 -38.67 13.78
N LEU A 14 -16.18 -38.77 12.50
CA LEU A 14 -14.77 -38.71 12.07
C LEU A 14 -14.59 -38.13 10.67
N ALA A 15 -15.47 -37.21 10.28
CA ALA A 15 -15.38 -36.43 9.03
C ALA A 15 -15.31 -34.92 9.29
N TRP A 16 -14.93 -34.51 10.51
CA TRP A 16 -14.82 -33.10 10.89
C TRP A 16 -13.52 -32.91 11.69
N LEU A 17 -12.38 -32.98 11.01
CA LEU A 17 -11.09 -32.45 11.48
C LEU A 17 -10.02 -32.55 10.38
N THR A 18 -10.34 -32.08 9.17
CA THR A 18 -9.33 -31.65 8.20
C THR A 18 -9.84 -30.41 7.47
N ALA A 19 -10.20 -29.37 8.23
CA ALA A 19 -9.89 -28.04 7.74
C ALA A 19 -8.39 -27.87 7.98
N LEU A 20 -7.58 -28.35 7.02
CA LEU A 20 -6.22 -27.84 6.92
C LEU A 20 -6.37 -26.32 6.84
N ASN A 21 -5.74 -25.63 7.78
CA ASN A 21 -5.59 -24.17 7.78
C ASN A 21 -5.06 -23.73 6.40
N LEU A 22 -5.95 -23.42 5.47
CA LEU A 22 -5.69 -22.58 4.31
C LEU A 22 -6.00 -21.14 4.72
N ALA A 23 -5.31 -20.65 5.74
CA ALA A 23 -5.23 -19.21 5.97
C ALA A 23 -4.05 -18.70 5.12
N VAL A 24 -4.31 -18.45 3.84
CA VAL A 24 -3.30 -18.07 2.84
C VAL A 24 -3.43 -16.60 2.41
N ALA A 25 -4.62 -16.01 2.55
CA ALA A 25 -4.94 -14.63 2.17
C ALA A 25 -5.31 -13.80 3.41
N VAL A 26 -5.01 -12.49 3.39
CA VAL A 26 -5.44 -11.56 4.44
C VAL A 26 -6.97 -11.48 4.46
N LYS A 27 -7.58 -11.52 5.65
CA LYS A 27 -9.04 -11.40 5.78
C LYS A 27 -9.49 -9.95 5.55
N LEU A 28 -10.13 -9.71 4.42
CA LEU A 28 -10.61 -8.37 4.04
C LEU A 28 -12.02 -8.09 4.61
N SER A 29 -12.29 -6.81 4.90
CA SER A 29 -13.66 -6.34 5.19
C SER A 29 -14.52 -6.39 3.92
N TYR A 30 -15.85 -6.28 4.05
CA TYR A 30 -16.71 -6.24 2.87
C TYR A 30 -16.34 -5.12 1.88
N HIS A 31 -16.13 -3.90 2.37
CA HIS A 31 -15.75 -2.76 1.52
C HIS A 31 -14.36 -2.91 0.91
N THR A 32 -13.43 -3.49 1.66
CA THR A 32 -12.07 -3.76 1.19
C THR A 32 -12.06 -4.88 0.14
N GLN A 33 -12.87 -5.92 0.32
CA GLN A 33 -13.00 -7.02 -0.62
C GLN A 33 -13.60 -6.54 -1.96
N ASP A 34 -14.64 -5.72 -1.90
CA ASP A 34 -15.26 -5.09 -3.09
C ASP A 34 -14.26 -4.23 -3.88
N LEU A 35 -13.51 -3.38 -3.18
CA LEU A 35 -12.40 -2.60 -3.76
C LEU A 35 -11.33 -3.49 -4.41
N PHE A 36 -10.90 -4.53 -3.69
CA PHE A 36 -9.88 -5.48 -4.14
C PHE A 36 -10.31 -6.19 -5.42
N GLU A 37 -11.53 -6.71 -5.44
CA GLU A 37 -12.09 -7.44 -6.60
C GLU A 37 -12.19 -6.56 -7.83
N GLU A 38 -12.67 -5.31 -7.68
CA GLU A 38 -12.77 -4.39 -8.81
C GLU A 38 -11.39 -4.03 -9.39
N SER A 39 -10.41 -3.76 -8.52
CA SER A 39 -9.05 -3.43 -8.96
C SER A 39 -8.37 -4.62 -9.63
N VAL A 40 -8.38 -5.80 -9.01
CA VAL A 40 -7.75 -7.00 -9.60
C VAL A 40 -8.44 -7.38 -10.93
N SER A 41 -9.77 -7.28 -11.02
CA SER A 41 -10.51 -7.50 -12.28
C SER A 41 -10.12 -6.52 -13.39
N PHE A 42 -9.82 -5.27 -13.03
CA PHE A 42 -9.28 -4.30 -13.98
C PHE A 42 -7.84 -4.64 -14.39
N LEU A 43 -6.97 -4.94 -13.43
CA LEU A 43 -5.58 -5.28 -13.67
C LEU A 43 -5.41 -6.52 -14.55
N ASP A 44 -6.27 -7.54 -14.37
CA ASP A 44 -6.33 -8.73 -15.22
C ASP A 44 -6.51 -8.37 -16.71
N LYS A 45 -7.25 -7.31 -17.03
CA LYS A 45 -7.52 -6.88 -18.42
C LYS A 45 -6.30 -6.25 -19.09
N ILE A 46 -5.39 -5.69 -18.31
CA ILE A 46 -4.18 -5.01 -18.80
C ILE A 46 -2.92 -5.83 -18.55
N TYR A 47 -3.02 -7.04 -17.98
CA TYR A 47 -1.89 -7.93 -17.75
C TYR A 47 -1.49 -8.72 -19.01
N ASN A 48 -0.20 -8.74 -19.31
CA ASN A 48 0.38 -9.63 -20.31
C ASN A 48 1.06 -10.83 -19.62
N PRO A 49 0.43 -12.03 -19.58
CA PRO A 49 0.99 -13.20 -18.92
C PRO A 49 2.22 -13.77 -19.63
N VAL A 50 2.42 -13.46 -20.92
CA VAL A 50 3.61 -13.89 -21.67
C VAL A 50 4.83 -13.04 -21.28
N ALA A 51 4.64 -11.73 -21.13
CA ALA A 51 5.70 -10.83 -20.69
C ALA A 51 5.94 -10.89 -19.17
N GLY A 52 4.88 -11.06 -18.39
CA GLY A 52 4.93 -10.92 -16.93
C GLY A 52 4.94 -9.46 -16.48
N TYR A 53 4.14 -8.61 -17.15
CA TYR A 53 3.96 -7.19 -16.83
C TYR A 53 2.57 -6.70 -17.26
N LEU A 54 2.08 -5.67 -16.59
CA LEU A 54 0.95 -4.85 -17.04
C LEU A 54 1.36 -3.98 -18.24
N TYR A 55 0.39 -3.69 -19.11
CA TYR A 55 0.52 -2.62 -20.11
C TYR A 55 0.32 -1.25 -19.45
N PHE A 56 1.00 -0.23 -19.97
CA PHE A 56 0.73 1.15 -19.55
C PHE A 56 -0.72 1.55 -19.82
N LEU A 57 -1.38 2.10 -18.80
CA LEU A 57 -2.73 2.64 -18.91
C LEU A 57 -2.76 4.04 -19.56
N PHE A 58 -1.89 4.97 -19.12
CA PHE A 58 -1.96 6.40 -19.48
C PHE A 58 -0.65 7.02 -20.03
N PHE A 59 0.33 6.23 -20.44
CA PHE A 59 1.56 6.80 -21.02
C PHE A 59 1.38 7.26 -22.48
N PRO A 60 1.62 8.53 -22.85
CA PRO A 60 1.52 8.98 -24.24
C PRO A 60 2.78 8.61 -25.06
N PRO A 61 2.66 8.41 -26.39
CA PRO A 61 2.02 7.27 -27.04
C PRO A 61 2.90 6.01 -26.90
N ALA A 62 2.51 5.07 -26.05
CA ALA A 62 3.28 3.84 -25.80
C ALA A 62 2.42 2.58 -25.96
N ALA A 63 1.70 2.48 -27.08
CA ALA A 63 0.96 1.26 -27.42
C ALA A 63 1.88 0.03 -27.31
N GLY A 64 1.49 -0.93 -26.48
CA GLY A 64 2.23 -2.18 -26.28
C GLY A 64 3.46 -2.10 -25.39
N LYS A 65 3.74 -0.97 -24.73
CA LYS A 65 4.81 -0.93 -23.71
C LYS A 65 4.29 -1.44 -22.36
N HIS A 66 5.17 -2.13 -21.66
CA HIS A 66 4.96 -2.65 -20.33
C HIS A 66 5.42 -1.67 -19.26
N GLU A 67 4.69 -1.69 -18.15
CA GLU A 67 4.96 -0.89 -16.96
C GLU A 67 5.54 -1.80 -15.86
N THR A 68 6.61 -1.39 -15.19
CA THR A 68 7.31 -2.23 -14.20
C THR A 68 6.74 -2.06 -12.78
N ARG A 69 6.49 -0.83 -12.34
CA ARG A 69 6.22 -0.50 -10.93
C ARG A 69 4.82 -0.97 -10.51
N SER A 70 3.79 -0.70 -11.28
CA SER A 70 2.43 -1.21 -11.07
C SER A 70 2.31 -2.71 -11.27
N SER A 71 3.14 -3.31 -12.14
CA SER A 71 3.18 -4.77 -12.24
C SER A 71 3.47 -5.43 -10.90
N VAL A 72 4.42 -4.91 -10.12
CA VAL A 72 4.72 -5.49 -8.81
C VAL A 72 3.54 -5.31 -7.84
N TRP A 73 2.74 -4.25 -7.95
CA TRP A 73 1.53 -4.07 -7.12
C TRP A 73 0.45 -5.10 -7.46
N TYR A 74 0.29 -5.42 -8.75
CA TYR A 74 -0.58 -6.50 -9.20
C TYR A 74 -0.10 -7.87 -8.70
N ALA A 75 1.21 -8.09 -8.59
CA ALA A 75 1.76 -9.32 -8.00
C ALA A 75 1.26 -9.57 -6.57
N THR A 76 1.07 -8.52 -5.78
CA THR A 76 0.43 -8.57 -4.45
C THR A 76 -1.04 -8.97 -4.56
N GLY A 77 -1.76 -8.42 -5.54
CA GLY A 77 -3.15 -8.81 -5.83
C GLY A 77 -3.31 -10.28 -6.17
N LEU A 78 -2.43 -10.80 -7.04
CA LEU A 78 -2.38 -12.22 -7.38
C LEU A 78 -2.12 -13.10 -6.15
N LEU A 79 -1.17 -12.73 -5.28
CA LEU A 79 -0.89 -13.51 -4.06
C LEU A 79 -2.04 -13.46 -3.06
N GLN A 80 -2.72 -12.33 -2.95
CA GLN A 80 -3.89 -12.19 -2.09
C GLN A 80 -5.09 -12.99 -2.63
N ARG A 81 -5.29 -13.05 -3.95
CA ARG A 81 -6.34 -13.86 -4.58
C ARG A 81 -6.01 -15.36 -4.48
N ASN A 82 -4.78 -15.73 -4.79
CA ASN A 82 -4.23 -17.09 -4.71
C ASN A 82 -5.09 -18.15 -5.42
N GLU A 83 -5.51 -17.87 -6.65
CA GLU A 83 -6.29 -18.79 -7.48
C GLU A 83 -5.52 -19.21 -8.74
N GLY A 84 -5.75 -20.44 -9.20
CA GLY A 84 -5.19 -20.92 -10.48
C GLY A 84 -3.66 -20.80 -10.56
N ASP A 85 -3.16 -20.00 -11.51
CA ASP A 85 -1.74 -19.74 -11.71
C ASP A 85 -1.24 -18.43 -11.10
N ASP A 86 -2.02 -17.77 -10.23
CA ASP A 86 -1.71 -16.48 -9.62
C ASP A 86 -0.32 -16.45 -8.97
N VAL A 87 0.00 -17.43 -8.12
CA VAL A 87 1.31 -17.52 -7.46
C VAL A 87 2.44 -17.60 -8.48
N LYS A 88 2.25 -18.40 -9.55
CA LYS A 88 3.25 -18.56 -10.62
C LYS A 88 3.44 -17.26 -11.39
N GLN A 89 2.37 -16.53 -11.69
CA GLN A 89 2.43 -15.23 -12.37
C GLN A 89 3.05 -14.16 -11.47
N SER A 90 2.70 -14.14 -10.18
CA SER A 90 3.30 -13.24 -9.20
C SER A 90 4.82 -13.45 -9.07
N VAL A 91 5.27 -14.69 -8.92
CA VAL A 91 6.70 -15.04 -8.90
C VAL A 91 7.40 -14.58 -10.19
N LYS A 92 6.75 -14.72 -11.35
CA LYS A 92 7.28 -14.24 -12.63
C LYS A 92 7.46 -12.72 -12.62
N ILE A 93 6.46 -11.96 -12.18
CA ILE A 93 6.53 -10.51 -12.07
C ILE A 93 7.65 -10.08 -11.11
N ILE A 94 7.74 -10.69 -9.93
CA ILE A 94 8.76 -10.37 -8.92
C ILE A 94 10.17 -10.58 -9.48
N LYS A 95 10.41 -11.70 -10.19
CA LYS A 95 11.71 -11.98 -10.83
C LYS A 95 12.07 -10.95 -11.90
N ASN A 96 11.08 -10.60 -12.73
CA ASN A 96 11.21 -9.60 -13.78
C ASN A 96 11.58 -8.22 -13.21
N ASP A 97 10.86 -7.78 -12.18
CA ASP A 97 11.09 -6.50 -11.50
C ASP A 97 12.50 -6.44 -10.85
N ILE A 98 12.87 -7.46 -10.06
CA ILE A 98 14.21 -7.53 -9.43
C ILE A 98 15.32 -7.51 -10.49
N ALA A 99 15.11 -8.15 -11.65
CA ALA A 99 16.06 -8.13 -12.75
C ALA A 99 16.15 -6.74 -13.41
N ASP A 100 15.04 -6.03 -13.53
CA ASP A 100 14.99 -4.68 -14.10
C ASP A 100 15.65 -3.64 -13.20
N GLN A 101 15.54 -3.76 -11.87
CA GLN A 101 16.22 -2.87 -10.91
C GLN A 101 17.76 -2.86 -11.07
N LYS A 102 18.33 -3.92 -11.67
CA LYS A 102 19.78 -4.04 -11.92
C LYS A 102 20.22 -3.39 -13.23
N LYS A 103 19.29 -2.95 -14.08
CA LYS A 103 19.60 -2.32 -15.37
C LYS A 103 19.80 -0.82 -15.18
N VAL A 104 20.86 -0.27 -15.77
CA VAL A 104 21.02 1.19 -15.92
C VAL A 104 20.13 1.63 -17.10
N PRO A 105 19.17 2.54 -16.91
CA PRO A 105 18.28 2.92 -18.00
C PRO A 105 19.06 3.67 -19.10
N VAL A 106 19.02 3.13 -20.32
CA VAL A 106 19.71 3.71 -21.48
C VAL A 106 18.82 4.74 -22.21
N PHE A 107 17.49 4.69 -22.03
CA PHE A 107 16.52 5.45 -22.84
C PHE A 107 15.30 6.01 -22.09
N ASN A 108 15.28 6.01 -20.76
CA ASN A 108 14.19 6.58 -19.95
C ASN A 108 14.82 7.40 -18.82
N PRO A 109 14.35 8.63 -18.50
CA PRO A 109 14.74 9.29 -17.26
C PRO A 109 14.42 8.35 -16.10
N TRP A 110 15.49 7.82 -15.50
CA TRP A 110 15.40 6.97 -14.34
C TRP A 110 14.87 7.82 -13.17
N ASP A 111 13.72 7.44 -12.60
CA ASP A 111 13.24 8.06 -11.38
C ASP A 111 13.74 7.25 -10.17
N PRO A 112 14.69 7.78 -9.37
CA PRO A 112 15.21 7.10 -8.19
C PRO A 112 14.13 6.81 -7.14
N ASN A 113 13.01 7.53 -7.14
CA ASN A 113 11.92 7.32 -6.17
C ASN A 113 11.19 6.01 -6.39
N TRP A 114 11.27 5.41 -7.59
CA TRP A 114 10.66 4.09 -7.87
C TRP A 114 11.21 2.99 -6.96
N ARG A 115 12.46 3.15 -6.46
CA ARG A 115 13.03 2.23 -5.48
C ARG A 115 12.19 2.13 -4.21
N GLY A 116 11.64 3.26 -3.74
CA GLY A 116 10.78 3.30 -2.56
C GLY A 116 9.51 2.48 -2.77
N PHE A 117 8.80 2.71 -3.88
CA PHE A 117 7.54 2.01 -4.20
C PHE A 117 7.73 0.51 -4.39
N ILE A 118 8.80 0.12 -5.11
CA ILE A 118 9.05 -1.29 -5.37
C ILE A 118 9.56 -1.97 -4.10
N GLY A 119 10.51 -1.36 -3.40
CA GLY A 119 11.08 -1.89 -2.17
C GLY A 119 10.04 -2.05 -1.06
N SER A 120 9.15 -1.07 -0.89
CA SER A 120 8.07 -1.15 0.09
C SER A 120 7.06 -2.24 -0.26
N ASN A 121 6.74 -2.43 -1.54
CA ASN A 121 5.85 -3.50 -1.96
C ASN A 121 6.47 -4.90 -1.78
N LEU A 122 7.75 -5.04 -2.08
CA LEU A 122 8.51 -6.28 -1.83
C LEU A 122 8.53 -6.64 -0.34
N ILE A 123 8.55 -5.66 0.56
CA ILE A 123 8.38 -5.89 2.01
C ILE A 123 7.00 -6.46 2.32
N VAL A 124 5.92 -5.89 1.76
CA VAL A 124 4.56 -6.42 1.96
C VAL A 124 4.46 -7.86 1.44
N ILE A 125 5.00 -8.13 0.25
CA ILE A 125 5.04 -9.48 -0.33
C ILE A 125 5.78 -10.45 0.59
N TYR A 126 6.92 -10.04 1.14
CA TYR A 126 7.68 -10.87 2.08
C TYR A 126 6.89 -11.13 3.36
N GLU A 127 6.35 -10.10 4.00
CA GLU A 127 5.71 -10.25 5.31
C GLU A 127 4.40 -11.02 5.24
N GLU A 128 3.59 -10.78 4.21
CA GLU A 128 2.27 -11.40 4.09
C GLU A 128 2.31 -12.74 3.32
N PHE A 129 3.17 -12.87 2.31
CA PHE A 129 3.07 -13.93 1.31
C PHE A 129 4.33 -14.77 1.11
N ARG A 130 5.40 -14.58 1.91
CA ARG A 130 6.64 -15.40 1.79
C ARG A 130 6.42 -16.91 1.89
N HIS A 131 5.31 -17.35 2.47
CA HIS A 131 4.97 -18.77 2.58
C HIS A 131 4.47 -19.37 1.25
N LEU A 132 4.14 -18.53 0.26
CA LEU A 132 3.70 -18.93 -1.09
C LEU A 132 4.80 -18.83 -2.14
N ILE A 133 5.82 -18.00 -1.88
CA ILE A 133 6.95 -17.79 -2.76
C ILE A 133 8.19 -18.51 -2.20
N SER A 134 9.01 -19.04 -3.09
CA SER A 134 10.25 -19.74 -2.72
C SER A 134 11.50 -18.87 -2.81
N GLU A 135 11.32 -17.68 -3.38
CA GLU A 135 12.34 -16.72 -3.71
C GLU A 135 12.60 -15.79 -2.53
N ASP A 136 13.87 -15.63 -2.17
CA ASP A 136 14.28 -14.60 -1.22
C ASP A 136 14.13 -13.21 -1.85
N VAL A 137 13.48 -12.32 -1.11
CA VAL A 137 13.37 -10.91 -1.46
C VAL A 137 14.66 -10.18 -1.07
N GLN A 138 15.47 -9.80 -2.06
CA GLN A 138 16.74 -9.10 -1.81
C GLN A 138 16.54 -7.58 -1.66
N MET A 139 16.45 -7.11 -0.41
CA MET A 139 16.26 -5.68 -0.09
C MET A 139 17.56 -4.87 0.10
N ARG A 140 18.72 -5.52 0.15
CA ARG A 140 19.99 -4.84 0.49
C ARG A 140 20.40 -3.80 -0.54
N ASP A 141 20.37 -4.12 -1.83
CA ASP A 141 20.81 -3.20 -2.88
C ASP A 141 19.85 -2.00 -3.03
N ASN A 142 18.56 -2.24 -2.78
CA ASN A 142 17.52 -1.20 -2.76
C ASN A 142 17.83 -0.16 -1.67
N THR A 143 18.01 -0.62 -0.43
CA THR A 143 18.25 0.24 0.75
C THR A 143 19.62 0.90 0.80
N VAL A 144 20.67 0.21 0.35
CA VAL A 144 22.01 0.81 0.23
C VAL A 144 21.98 1.96 -0.78
N GLY A 145 21.30 1.80 -1.92
CA GLY A 145 21.17 2.89 -2.89
C GLY A 145 20.46 4.11 -2.32
N ASP A 146 19.38 3.91 -1.56
CA ASP A 146 18.68 4.99 -0.89
C ASP A 146 19.54 5.72 0.15
N SER A 147 20.52 5.04 0.76
CA SER A 147 21.43 5.70 1.72
C SER A 147 22.28 6.81 1.11
N TYR A 148 22.56 6.76 -0.20
CA TYR A 148 23.32 7.77 -0.94
C TYR A 148 22.48 8.97 -1.39
N ARG A 149 21.15 8.92 -1.24
CA ARG A 149 20.25 9.98 -1.71
C ARG A 149 20.16 11.12 -0.71
N VAL A 150 20.53 12.33 -1.12
CA VAL A 150 20.47 13.55 -0.30
C VAL A 150 19.79 14.64 -1.12
N GLY A 151 18.61 15.09 -0.70
CA GLY A 151 17.90 16.18 -1.37
C GLY A 151 18.77 17.42 -1.51
N GLY A 152 18.92 17.91 -2.74
CA GLY A 152 19.74 19.08 -3.09
C GLY A 152 21.17 18.76 -3.48
N GLU A 153 21.63 17.51 -3.31
CA GLU A 153 22.91 17.04 -3.83
C GLU A 153 22.71 16.26 -5.13
N ASN A 154 23.54 16.53 -6.14
CA ASN A 154 23.49 15.87 -7.45
C ASN A 154 22.09 15.87 -8.09
N ASP A 155 21.36 16.98 -7.95
CA ASP A 155 19.97 17.17 -8.42
C ASP A 155 18.95 16.18 -7.83
N ASP A 156 19.28 15.47 -6.74
CA ASP A 156 18.33 14.60 -6.06
C ASP A 156 17.26 15.43 -5.33
N VAL A 157 16.03 14.92 -5.35
CA VAL A 157 14.85 15.59 -4.80
C VAL A 157 14.35 14.96 -3.50
N LEU A 158 15.04 13.97 -2.94
CA LEU A 158 14.62 13.27 -1.72
C LEU A 158 14.90 14.08 -0.45
N TYR A 159 14.13 15.13 -0.26
CA TYR A 159 14.05 15.89 0.98
C TYR A 159 13.15 15.18 1.99
N PRO A 160 13.36 15.35 3.31
CA PRO A 160 12.43 14.85 4.32
C PRO A 160 11.00 15.40 4.19
N SER A 161 10.82 16.58 3.59
CA SER A 161 9.52 17.18 3.28
C SER A 161 8.86 16.59 2.03
N TYR A 162 9.58 15.84 1.21
CA TYR A 162 8.96 15.00 0.19
C TYR A 162 8.44 13.75 0.92
N SER A 163 7.32 13.93 1.62
CA SER A 163 6.85 13.03 2.69
C SER A 163 6.70 11.58 2.24
N ASN A 164 6.07 11.31 1.09
CA ASN A 164 5.83 9.93 0.68
C ASN A 164 7.12 9.13 0.39
N PRO A 165 8.07 9.57 -0.46
CA PRO A 165 9.31 8.82 -0.64
C PRO A 165 10.19 8.84 0.61
N ALA A 166 10.15 9.89 1.45
CA ALA A 166 10.91 9.94 2.69
C ALA A 166 10.41 8.89 3.71
N LEU A 167 9.10 8.74 3.86
CA LEU A 167 8.47 7.72 4.71
C LEU A 167 8.75 6.30 4.19
N MET A 168 8.65 6.10 2.87
CA MET A 168 8.99 4.82 2.23
C MET A 168 10.47 4.46 2.41
N ARG A 169 11.38 5.43 2.28
CA ARG A 169 12.82 5.22 2.55
C ARG A 169 13.08 4.81 3.99
N ALA A 170 12.43 5.47 4.94
CA ALA A 170 12.58 5.16 6.36
C ALA A 170 12.14 3.72 6.67
N VAL A 171 10.98 3.29 6.16
CA VAL A 171 10.50 1.91 6.39
C VAL A 171 11.34 0.89 5.66
N ALA A 172 11.73 1.13 4.40
CA ALA A 172 12.54 0.18 3.63
C ALA A 172 13.90 -0.06 4.31
N THR A 173 14.56 1.03 4.71
CA THR A 173 15.86 0.99 5.41
C THR A 173 15.72 0.35 6.79
N GLY A 174 14.72 0.79 7.57
CA GLY A 174 14.50 0.29 8.91
C GLY A 174 14.07 -1.17 8.96
N TRP A 175 13.30 -1.64 7.98
CA TRP A 175 12.93 -3.05 7.84
C TRP A 175 14.14 -3.91 7.48
N THR A 176 14.95 -3.46 6.52
CA THR A 176 16.16 -4.20 6.09
C THR A 176 17.16 -4.38 7.22
N ARG A 177 17.25 -3.41 8.14
CA ARG A 177 18.02 -3.55 9.40
C ARG A 177 17.64 -4.80 10.17
N TRP A 178 16.34 -5.06 10.31
CA TRP A 178 15.78 -6.09 11.20
C TRP A 178 16.00 -7.45 10.57
N MET A 179 15.81 -7.53 9.26
CA MET A 179 16.02 -8.74 8.51
C MET A 179 17.48 -9.16 8.41
N LEU A 180 18.40 -8.19 8.28
CA LEU A 180 19.83 -8.47 8.05
C LEU A 180 20.70 -8.29 9.30
N ASN A 181 20.12 -7.89 10.44
CA ASN A 181 20.83 -7.54 11.66
C ASN A 181 21.97 -6.51 11.42
N ASP A 182 21.70 -5.49 10.59
CA ASP A 182 22.68 -4.48 10.18
C ASP A 182 22.54 -3.18 11.01
N SER A 183 23.56 -2.89 11.81
CA SER A 183 23.60 -1.72 12.70
C SER A 183 23.71 -0.37 11.96
N ASN A 184 24.31 -0.33 10.77
CA ASN A 184 24.38 0.90 9.97
C ASN A 184 23.03 1.22 9.36
N MET A 185 22.34 0.20 8.81
CA MET A 185 20.97 0.35 8.34
C MET A 185 20.02 0.72 9.48
N THR A 186 20.34 0.28 10.71
CA THR A 186 19.61 0.72 11.90
C THR A 186 19.72 2.21 12.14
N ALA A 187 20.93 2.75 12.19
CA ALA A 187 21.13 4.17 12.40
C ALA A 187 20.51 5.01 11.27
N ALA A 188 20.62 4.54 10.02
CA ALA A 188 20.08 5.25 8.86
C ALA A 188 18.54 5.33 8.87
N GLY A 189 17.85 4.20 9.09
CA GLY A 189 16.38 4.17 9.12
C GLY A 189 15.80 5.08 10.22
N GLU A 190 16.36 5.01 11.44
CA GLU A 190 15.95 5.86 12.56
C GLU A 190 16.26 7.34 12.31
N LEU A 191 17.39 7.65 11.66
CA LEU A 191 17.72 9.02 11.26
C LEU A 191 16.71 9.58 10.27
N TYR A 192 16.31 8.81 9.25
CA TYR A 192 15.30 9.26 8.29
C TYR A 192 13.93 9.44 8.95
N ALA A 193 13.52 8.50 9.79
CA ALA A 193 12.28 8.61 10.56
C ALA A 193 12.28 9.89 11.43
N ARG A 194 13.38 10.17 12.14
CA ARG A 194 13.54 11.38 12.95
C ARG A 194 13.37 12.66 12.13
N LYS A 195 13.99 12.76 10.96
CA LYS A 195 13.86 13.95 10.09
C LYS A 195 12.41 14.19 9.63
N VAL A 196 11.65 13.13 9.39
CA VAL A 196 10.22 13.24 9.05
C VAL A 196 9.41 13.66 10.28
N LEU A 197 9.69 13.07 11.45
CA LEU A 197 9.03 13.43 12.71
C LEU A 197 9.28 14.89 13.09
N ASP A 198 10.52 15.38 12.96
CA ASP A 198 10.87 16.77 13.24
C ASP A 198 10.07 17.76 12.39
N LEU A 199 9.69 17.39 11.16
CA LEU A 199 8.80 18.19 10.31
C LEU A 199 7.33 18.03 10.71
N PHE A 200 6.90 16.80 10.95
CA PHE A 200 5.53 16.47 11.32
C PHE A 200 5.10 17.18 12.60
N ASP A 201 5.95 17.13 13.63
CA ASP A 201 5.68 17.66 14.98
C ASP A 201 5.57 19.20 15.01
N ARG A 202 5.88 19.90 13.91
CA ARG A 202 5.68 21.34 13.80
C ARG A 202 4.21 21.74 13.70
N ILE A 203 3.40 20.91 13.03
CA ILE A 203 2.00 21.24 12.68
C ILE A 203 1.05 20.04 12.75
N ASN A 204 1.52 18.87 13.16
CA ASN A 204 0.76 17.61 13.23
C ASN A 204 0.16 17.18 11.88
N THR A 205 0.86 17.43 10.78
CA THR A 205 0.50 16.90 9.46
C THR A 205 1.72 16.75 8.57
N LEU A 206 1.55 16.07 7.44
CA LEU A 206 2.57 15.85 6.43
C LEU A 206 2.71 17.06 5.52
N SER A 207 3.85 17.23 4.85
CA SER A 207 4.00 18.31 3.86
C SER A 207 3.04 18.16 2.68
N GLU A 208 2.74 16.92 2.25
CA GLU A 208 1.86 16.64 1.11
C GLU A 208 0.42 16.26 1.54
N PHE A 209 -0.02 16.67 2.73
CA PHE A 209 -1.33 16.30 3.30
C PHE A 209 -2.55 16.67 2.43
N ASN A 210 -2.38 17.69 1.59
CA ASN A 210 -3.40 18.26 0.71
C ASN A 210 -3.24 17.85 -0.76
N SER A 211 -2.38 16.86 -1.04
CA SER A 211 -2.37 16.11 -2.29
C SER A 211 -3.07 14.76 -2.06
N PRO A 212 -4.26 14.52 -2.61
CA PRO A 212 -4.96 13.25 -2.41
C PRO A 212 -4.16 12.00 -2.77
N THR A 213 -3.33 12.06 -3.81
CA THR A 213 -2.48 10.94 -4.21
C THR A 213 -1.33 10.76 -3.21
N TYR A 214 -0.57 11.82 -2.90
CA TYR A 214 0.62 11.69 -2.07
C TYR A 214 0.34 11.59 -0.57
N ALA A 215 -0.76 12.15 -0.08
CA ALA A 215 -1.26 11.88 1.27
C ALA A 215 -1.59 10.39 1.42
N GLY A 216 -2.24 9.79 0.42
CA GLY A 216 -2.50 8.34 0.40
C GLY A 216 -1.22 7.50 0.38
N PHE A 217 -0.23 7.82 -0.46
CA PHE A 217 1.06 7.11 -0.42
C PHE A 217 1.80 7.25 0.91
N SER A 218 1.68 8.41 1.57
CA SER A 218 2.24 8.62 2.89
C SER A 218 1.54 7.77 3.95
N LEU A 219 0.21 7.67 3.90
CA LEU A 219 -0.58 6.77 4.75
C LEU A 219 -0.21 5.30 4.53
N TYR A 220 0.05 4.90 3.29
CA TYR A 220 0.57 3.57 2.96
C TYR A 220 1.90 3.29 3.69
N ALA A 221 2.87 4.19 3.56
CA ALA A 221 4.17 4.03 4.20
C ALA A 221 4.05 4.01 5.75
N LEU A 222 3.20 4.87 6.32
CA LEU A 222 2.93 4.87 7.77
C LEU A 222 2.24 3.59 8.25
N THR A 223 1.39 2.99 7.42
CA THR A 223 0.78 1.68 7.74
C THR A 223 1.83 0.60 7.86
N MET A 224 2.86 0.66 7.02
CA MET A 224 3.99 -0.26 7.15
C MET A 224 4.83 0.02 8.40
N TRP A 225 4.95 1.29 8.85
CA TRP A 225 5.65 1.62 10.09
C TRP A 225 5.01 0.92 11.29
N ILE A 226 3.68 0.90 11.38
CA ILE A 226 2.97 0.27 12.50
C ILE A 226 2.95 -1.25 12.41
N LYS A 227 2.93 -1.80 11.19
CA LYS A 227 2.70 -3.23 10.97
C LYS A 227 3.98 -4.04 10.93
N TYR A 228 5.04 -3.49 10.32
CA TYR A 228 6.28 -4.24 10.06
C TYR A 228 7.49 -3.73 10.83
N ILE A 229 7.40 -2.57 11.49
CA ILE A 229 8.50 -2.05 12.29
C ILE A 229 8.20 -2.21 13.80
N PRO A 230 9.11 -2.82 14.59
CA PRO A 230 8.94 -2.98 16.02
C PRO A 230 8.74 -1.68 16.79
N GLN A 231 7.92 -1.77 17.85
CA GLN A 231 7.58 -0.69 18.78
C GLN A 231 8.76 -0.10 19.56
N SER A 232 9.94 -0.72 19.49
CA SER A 232 11.18 -0.15 20.05
C SER A 232 11.82 0.92 19.16
N SER A 233 11.41 1.03 17.90
CA SER A 233 11.87 2.06 16.94
C SER A 233 11.09 3.36 17.03
N LEU A 234 11.65 4.45 16.49
CA LEU A 234 10.88 5.70 16.31
C LEU A 234 9.66 5.48 15.42
N MET A 235 9.80 4.70 14.34
CA MET A 235 8.71 4.47 13.40
C MET A 235 7.52 3.75 14.07
N GLY A 236 7.80 2.66 14.79
CA GLY A 236 6.77 1.89 15.49
C GLY A 236 6.07 2.71 16.57
N GLN A 237 6.81 3.55 17.30
CA GLN A 237 6.26 4.42 18.36
C GLN A 237 5.37 5.55 17.83
N ASN A 238 5.61 6.01 16.60
CA ASN A 238 4.98 7.24 16.10
C ASN A 238 4.01 7.00 14.93
N GLY A 239 4.07 5.86 14.23
CA GLY A 239 3.25 5.62 13.05
C GLY A 239 1.75 5.77 13.30
N ALA A 240 1.23 5.24 14.41
CA ALA A 240 -0.19 5.30 14.74
C ALA A 240 -0.67 6.74 14.94
N ARG A 241 0.02 7.54 15.77
CA ARG A 241 -0.33 8.95 16.01
C ARG A 241 -0.25 9.79 14.73
N MET A 242 0.67 9.47 13.82
CA MET A 242 0.80 10.18 12.55
C MET A 242 -0.36 9.86 11.62
N ILE A 243 -0.77 8.59 11.52
CA ILE A 243 -1.96 8.18 10.75
C ILE A 243 -3.20 8.90 11.26
N GLU A 244 -3.44 8.87 12.58
CA GLU A 244 -4.59 9.51 13.21
C GLU A 244 -4.66 11.01 12.89
N ALA A 245 -3.57 11.76 13.11
CA ALA A 245 -3.55 13.20 12.89
C ALA A 245 -3.63 13.61 11.41
N VAL A 246 -3.06 12.82 10.49
CA VAL A 246 -3.25 13.03 9.03
C VAL A 246 -4.72 12.83 8.66
N TRP A 247 -5.37 11.80 9.19
CA TRP A 247 -6.79 11.55 8.95
C TRP A 247 -7.72 12.56 9.60
N GLU A 248 -7.37 13.10 10.77
CA GLU A 248 -8.10 14.23 11.36
C GLU A 248 -8.05 15.44 10.44
N THR A 249 -6.89 15.73 9.86
CA THR A 249 -6.72 16.81 8.87
C THR A 249 -7.56 16.55 7.62
N ILE A 250 -7.45 15.36 7.02
CA ILE A 250 -8.23 14.97 5.84
C ILE A 250 -9.74 15.04 6.13
N GLY A 251 -10.17 14.53 7.29
CA GLY A 251 -11.58 14.53 7.70
C GLY A 251 -12.12 15.95 7.87
N ASN A 252 -11.31 16.89 8.35
CA ASN A 252 -11.70 18.31 8.46
C ASN A 252 -11.84 18.99 7.09
N LEU A 253 -11.07 18.53 6.09
CA LEU A 253 -11.14 19.06 4.72
C LEU A 253 -12.19 18.34 3.87
N ASN A 254 -12.68 17.17 4.30
CA ASN A 254 -13.64 16.39 3.53
C ASN A 254 -15.04 17.03 3.51
N ASN A 255 -15.63 17.12 2.32
CA ASN A 255 -17.04 17.40 2.14
C ASN A 255 -17.74 16.15 1.60
N ALA A 256 -18.47 15.45 2.47
CA ALA A 256 -19.14 14.20 2.12
C ALA A 256 -20.24 14.38 1.04
N ASN A 257 -20.91 15.54 0.99
CA ASN A 257 -21.93 15.80 -0.04
C ASN A 257 -21.32 15.92 -1.43
N LEU A 258 -20.08 16.44 -1.51
CA LEU A 258 -19.31 16.50 -2.75
C LEU A 258 -18.49 15.23 -2.99
N ARG A 259 -18.38 14.35 -1.99
CA ARG A 259 -17.43 13.22 -1.96
C ARG A 259 -16.05 13.68 -2.41
N ASN A 260 -15.53 14.74 -1.77
CA ASN A 260 -14.27 15.35 -2.17
C ASN A 260 -13.59 16.05 -0.99
N ILE A 261 -12.26 16.13 -1.01
CA ILE A 261 -11.51 16.95 -0.06
C ILE A 261 -11.33 18.36 -0.61
N ALA A 262 -11.61 19.34 0.24
CA ALA A 262 -11.39 20.75 -0.05
C ALA A 262 -9.88 21.07 -0.06
N GLY A 263 -9.52 22.08 -0.85
CA GLY A 263 -8.16 22.62 -0.88
C GLY A 263 -7.80 23.42 0.38
N PRO A 264 -6.65 24.11 0.38
CA PRO A 264 -5.77 24.35 -0.78
C PRO A 264 -5.15 23.05 -1.27
N TRP A 265 -5.02 22.85 -2.59
CA TRP A 265 -4.38 21.65 -3.15
C TRP A 265 -2.93 21.93 -3.54
N GLU A 266 -2.05 20.96 -3.29
CA GLU A 266 -0.66 20.98 -3.73
C GLU A 266 -0.38 19.69 -4.50
N ARG A 267 0.33 19.80 -5.64
CA ARG A 267 0.75 18.64 -6.46
C ARG A 267 -0.36 17.58 -6.65
N THR A 268 -1.58 18.05 -6.93
CA THR A 268 -2.73 17.18 -7.20
C THR A 268 -2.89 16.95 -8.70
N TYR A 269 -3.42 15.80 -9.07
CA TYR A 269 -3.75 15.45 -10.46
C TYR A 269 -5.15 15.94 -10.88
N GLY A 270 -5.93 16.47 -9.92
CA GLY A 270 -7.21 17.12 -10.16
C GLY A 270 -7.79 17.75 -8.89
N PHE A 271 -8.86 18.51 -9.05
CA PHE A 271 -9.55 19.16 -7.92
C PHE A 271 -10.83 18.43 -7.49
N ASP A 272 -11.28 17.47 -8.29
CA ASP A 272 -12.51 16.70 -8.05
C ASP A 272 -12.21 15.20 -8.10
N MET A 273 -12.07 14.58 -6.92
CA MET A 273 -11.83 13.14 -6.81
C MET A 273 -12.98 12.26 -7.37
N ASN A 274 -14.11 12.85 -7.81
CA ASN A 274 -15.11 12.13 -8.59
C ASN A 274 -14.72 11.95 -10.07
N GLN A 275 -13.71 12.67 -10.57
CA GLN A 275 -13.29 12.66 -11.97
C GLN A 275 -11.86 12.14 -12.18
N TYR A 276 -11.07 12.01 -11.11
CA TYR A 276 -9.75 11.38 -11.14
C TYR A 276 -9.56 10.45 -9.94
N VAL A 277 -8.75 9.40 -10.12
CA VAL A 277 -8.40 8.50 -9.02
C VAL A 277 -7.20 9.06 -8.28
N ALA A 278 -7.33 9.17 -6.97
CA ALA A 278 -6.22 9.33 -6.05
C ALA A 278 -6.11 8.12 -5.14
N ILE A 279 -4.94 7.93 -4.54
CA ILE A 279 -4.76 6.93 -3.49
C ILE A 279 -5.72 7.14 -2.30
N LEU A 280 -6.09 8.39 -1.97
CA LEU A 280 -7.15 8.63 -0.96
C LEU A 280 -8.53 8.11 -1.38
N ASN A 281 -8.90 8.06 -2.67
CA ASN A 281 -10.16 7.42 -3.10
C ASN A 281 -10.20 5.97 -2.62
N ILE A 282 -9.08 5.26 -2.79
CA ILE A 282 -8.90 3.85 -2.44
C ILE A 282 -9.06 3.65 -0.94
N TYR A 283 -8.40 4.49 -0.14
CA TYR A 283 -8.54 4.46 1.32
C TYR A 283 -9.98 4.73 1.76
N ILE A 284 -10.60 5.79 1.26
CA ILE A 284 -11.98 6.15 1.62
C ILE A 284 -12.94 5.02 1.23
N TRP A 285 -12.79 4.41 0.05
CA TRP A 285 -13.56 3.22 -0.34
C TRP A 285 -13.40 2.08 0.66
N SER A 286 -12.17 1.74 1.04
CA SER A 286 -11.92 0.67 2.00
C SER A 286 -12.59 0.91 3.36
N LEU A 287 -12.87 2.17 3.72
CA LEU A 287 -13.46 2.58 4.99
C LEU A 287 -14.99 2.66 4.95
N VAL A 288 -15.55 3.29 3.92
CA VAL A 288 -16.98 3.65 3.85
C VAL A 288 -17.73 3.03 2.68
N GLY A 289 -17.03 2.27 1.83
CA GLY A 289 -17.57 1.62 0.64
C GLY A 289 -17.69 2.53 -0.58
N LYS A 290 -17.81 1.90 -1.75
CA LYS A 290 -17.84 2.55 -3.07
C LYS A 290 -18.85 3.70 -3.18
N SER A 291 -20.05 3.50 -2.65
CA SER A 291 -21.16 4.46 -2.82
C SER A 291 -20.91 5.80 -2.12
N GLN A 292 -20.14 5.78 -1.03
CA GLN A 292 -19.77 6.96 -0.25
C GLN A 292 -18.40 7.52 -0.66
N ALA A 293 -17.54 6.70 -1.25
CA ALA A 293 -16.24 7.13 -1.72
C ALA A 293 -16.33 8.07 -2.94
N PRO A 294 -15.35 8.96 -3.13
CA PRO A 294 -15.21 9.74 -4.36
C PRO A 294 -15.01 8.82 -5.58
N GLY A 295 -15.79 9.06 -6.64
CA GLY A 295 -15.63 8.35 -7.91
C GLY A 295 -16.94 8.12 -8.67
N ILE A 296 -16.79 7.38 -9.77
CA ILE A 296 -17.88 6.87 -10.62
C ILE A 296 -17.85 5.34 -10.65
N ASP A 297 -18.86 4.73 -11.29
CA ASP A 297 -18.99 3.27 -11.32
C ASP A 297 -17.81 2.57 -12.01
N GLN A 298 -17.25 3.17 -13.07
CA GLN A 298 -16.09 2.64 -13.77
C GLN A 298 -14.81 3.38 -13.34
N THR A 299 -14.25 3.01 -12.18
CA THR A 299 -13.07 3.67 -11.61
C THR A 299 -11.89 3.77 -12.60
N TRP A 300 -11.69 2.72 -13.41
CA TRP A 300 -10.63 2.64 -14.40
C TRP A 300 -10.76 3.63 -15.58
N SER A 301 -11.93 4.26 -15.80
CA SER A 301 -12.13 5.22 -16.88
C SER A 301 -11.90 6.67 -16.46
N MET A 302 -11.67 6.90 -15.16
CA MET A 302 -11.38 8.23 -14.61
C MET A 302 -9.98 8.70 -15.01
N ALA A 303 -9.72 10.00 -14.91
CA ALA A 303 -8.36 10.52 -15.08
C ALA A 303 -7.43 9.94 -14.00
N HIS A 304 -6.15 9.79 -14.33
CA HIS A 304 -5.15 9.24 -13.39
C HIS A 304 -5.55 7.88 -12.77
N ALA A 305 -6.30 7.04 -13.51
CA ALA A 305 -6.75 5.76 -12.99
C ALA A 305 -5.62 4.74 -12.75
N ASP A 306 -4.38 5.05 -13.14
CA ASP A 306 -3.19 4.29 -12.78
C ASP A 306 -2.96 4.23 -11.26
N ASP A 307 -3.43 5.21 -10.49
CA ASP A 307 -3.42 5.13 -9.02
C ASP A 307 -4.27 3.94 -8.51
N PHE A 308 -5.31 3.52 -9.25
CA PHE A 308 -6.16 2.39 -8.87
C PHE A 308 -5.42 1.04 -8.91
N GLU A 309 -4.29 0.98 -9.62
CA GLU A 309 -3.41 -0.19 -9.69
C GLU A 309 -2.76 -0.49 -8.32
N TYR A 310 -2.79 0.48 -7.38
CA TYR A 310 -2.29 0.35 -6.02
C TYR A 310 -3.29 -0.28 -5.04
N ALA A 311 -4.56 -0.39 -5.42
CA ALA A 311 -5.62 -0.86 -4.54
C ALA A 311 -5.42 -2.28 -3.98
N PRO A 312 -4.81 -3.26 -4.67
CA PRO A 312 -4.54 -4.57 -4.08
C PRO A 312 -3.60 -4.47 -2.87
N LEU A 313 -2.60 -3.58 -2.95
CA LEU A 313 -1.63 -3.38 -1.90
C LEU A 313 -2.26 -2.71 -0.67
N ILE A 314 -3.09 -1.68 -0.89
CA ILE A 314 -3.85 -1.04 0.19
C ILE A 314 -4.84 -2.03 0.81
N SER A 315 -5.47 -2.88 0.01
CA SER A 315 -6.43 -3.86 0.51
C SER A 315 -5.80 -4.83 1.51
N VAL A 316 -4.61 -5.34 1.21
CA VAL A 316 -3.84 -6.21 2.11
C VAL A 316 -3.49 -5.52 3.44
N LEU A 317 -3.22 -4.21 3.42
CA LEU A 317 -2.86 -3.43 4.60
C LEU A 317 -4.07 -2.80 5.33
N ALA A 318 -5.24 -2.80 4.70
CA ALA A 318 -6.43 -2.14 5.21
C ALA A 318 -6.88 -2.64 6.59
N PRO A 319 -6.79 -3.93 6.98
CA PRO A 319 -7.19 -4.36 8.32
C PRO A 319 -6.44 -3.63 9.44
N ASP A 320 -5.12 -3.44 9.30
CA ASP A 320 -4.29 -2.74 10.29
C ASP A 320 -4.49 -1.22 10.20
N HIS A 321 -4.62 -0.68 8.99
CA HIS A 321 -4.86 0.75 8.78
C HIS A 321 -6.23 1.18 9.35
N ASN A 322 -7.28 0.48 8.95
CA ASN A 322 -8.67 0.83 9.24
C ASN A 322 -8.98 0.68 10.74
N ALA A 323 -8.23 -0.17 11.46
CA ALA A 323 -8.35 -0.31 12.90
C ALA A 323 -7.93 0.95 13.68
N LEU A 324 -7.09 1.80 13.10
CA LEU A 324 -6.66 3.07 13.72
C LEU A 324 -7.58 4.25 13.43
N MET A 325 -8.59 4.06 12.59
CA MET A 325 -9.40 5.17 12.10
C MET A 325 -10.30 5.76 13.18
N PRO A 326 -10.15 7.07 13.53
CA PRO A 326 -11.03 7.70 14.49
C PRO A 326 -12.48 7.65 13.99
N LYS A 327 -13.42 7.25 14.86
CA LYS A 327 -14.85 7.20 14.53
C LYS A 327 -15.38 8.55 14.03
N SER A 328 -14.85 9.65 14.57
CA SER A 328 -15.17 11.02 14.14
C SER A 328 -14.76 11.29 12.69
N VAL A 329 -13.63 10.75 12.24
CA VAL A 329 -13.19 10.87 10.84
C VAL A 329 -14.11 10.07 9.93
N ILE A 330 -14.42 8.81 10.29
CA ILE A 330 -15.34 7.97 9.51
C ILE A 330 -16.71 8.67 9.35
N GLN A 331 -17.22 9.29 10.41
CA GLN A 331 -18.47 10.07 10.35
C GLN A 331 -18.40 11.24 9.36
N LYS A 332 -17.28 11.97 9.32
CA LYS A 332 -17.07 13.08 8.37
C LYS A 332 -16.92 12.62 6.92
N LEU A 333 -16.50 11.38 6.69
CA LEU A 333 -16.43 10.78 5.35
C LEU A 333 -17.83 10.45 4.81
N VAL A 334 -18.77 10.06 5.67
CA VAL A 334 -20.13 9.68 5.25
C VAL A 334 -21.18 10.78 5.38
N SER A 335 -20.93 11.79 6.21
CA SER A 335 -21.88 12.86 6.48
C SER A 335 -21.17 14.20 6.64
N PHE A 336 -21.65 15.21 5.92
CA PHE A 336 -21.10 16.55 6.02
C PHE A 336 -21.55 17.18 7.34
N PRO A 337 -20.62 17.53 8.25
CA PRO A 337 -20.96 17.99 9.60
C PRO A 337 -21.51 19.43 9.64
N GLY A 338 -21.53 20.13 8.50
CA GLY A 338 -21.90 21.53 8.39
C GLY A 338 -20.72 22.43 8.06
N GLU A 339 -20.99 23.72 7.88
CA GLU A 339 -19.95 24.71 7.60
C GLU A 339 -19.04 24.90 8.82
N TYR A 340 -17.73 24.80 8.59
CA TYR A 340 -16.73 25.26 9.55
C TYR A 340 -16.49 26.75 9.31
N LEU A 341 -17.23 27.59 10.05
CA LEU A 341 -16.93 29.02 10.14
C LEU A 341 -15.71 29.18 11.07
N TYR A 342 -14.60 29.65 10.51
CA TYR A 342 -13.39 29.99 11.25
C TYR A 342 -13.59 31.23 12.12
#